data_AF-Q2KT18-F1
#
_entry.id   AF-Q2KT18-F1
#
_cell.length_a   1.000
_cell.length_b   1.000
_cell.length_c   1.000
_cell.angle_alpha   90.00
_cell.angle_beta   90.00
_cell.angle_gamma   90.00
#
_symmetry.space_group_name_H-M   'P 1'
#
loop_
_entity.id
_entity.type
_entity.pdbx_description
1 polymer ?
#
loop_
_entity_poly.entity_id
_entity_poly.type
_entity_poly.pdbx_seq_one_letter_code
_entity_poly.pdbx_strand_id
1 'polypeptide(L)'
;TAPPAPYPTKEWLQPKRYKAHLMGTQYVYDFPELFRQAFQNSWTSAIAKVPSLAERRPPVGECIDYTELVLDDTDNLVEIQRGPGTNTHGMVGWLVTARTPEYPRGRRFIIVANDITFQIGSFGPLEDRFFNKCTELARKLGIPRIYLSANSGARIGMADEPIPYFSVAWNNPEKPEAGFKYLYLTPEVKQQFDASRKNEVITEQIFDEGEERHKITTVIGAKDGLGVECLKGSGLIAGAMGF
;
A
#
# COMPACT_ATOMS: atom_id res chain seq x y z
N THR A 1 32.31 -12.94 -28.51
CA THR A 1 31.57 -11.95 -27.69
C THR A 1 30.10 -12.32 -27.73
N ALA A 2 29.50 -12.66 -26.59
CA ALA A 2 28.07 -12.96 -26.55
C ALA A 2 27.26 -11.70 -26.92
N PRO A 3 26.16 -11.81 -27.66
CA PRO A 3 25.31 -10.67 -27.95
C PRO A 3 24.73 -10.11 -26.64
N PRO A 4 24.52 -8.79 -26.53
CA PRO A 4 23.86 -8.21 -25.37
C PRO A 4 22.48 -8.85 -25.21
N ALA A 5 22.15 -9.24 -23.98
CA ALA A 5 20.81 -9.72 -23.65
C ALA A 5 19.77 -8.66 -24.11
N PRO A 6 18.67 -9.06 -24.76
CA PRO A 6 17.65 -8.12 -25.20
C PRO A 6 17.13 -7.34 -24.00
N TYR A 7 16.94 -6.03 -24.18
CA TYR A 7 16.38 -5.16 -23.14
C TYR A 7 15.06 -5.77 -22.65
N PRO A 8 14.90 -5.99 -21.32
CA PRO A 8 13.65 -6.53 -20.80
C PRO A 8 12.50 -5.62 -21.23
N THR A 9 11.43 -6.21 -21.75
CA THR A 9 10.28 -5.47 -22.26
C THR A 9 9.75 -4.57 -21.15
N LYS A 10 9.89 -3.26 -21.35
CA LYS A 10 9.36 -2.20 -20.47
C LYS A 10 7.83 -2.29 -20.29
N GLU A 11 7.17 -3.21 -20.98
CA GLU A 11 5.73 -3.29 -21.24
C GLU A 11 4.87 -3.50 -20.00
N TRP A 12 5.28 -4.33 -19.03
CA TRP A 12 4.39 -4.68 -17.92
C TRP A 12 4.23 -3.54 -16.88
N LEU A 13 5.19 -2.61 -16.82
CA LEU A 13 5.13 -1.43 -15.96
C LEU A 13 4.42 -0.25 -16.61
N GLN A 14 4.34 -0.20 -17.94
CA GLN A 14 3.72 0.92 -18.64
C GLN A 14 2.27 1.17 -18.24
N PRO A 15 1.41 0.14 -18.03
CA PRO A 15 0.06 0.36 -17.53
C PRO A 15 0.02 1.04 -16.17
N LYS A 16 0.91 0.64 -15.24
CA LYS A 16 1.01 1.26 -13.91
C LYS A 16 1.51 2.71 -14.02
N ARG A 17 2.53 2.97 -14.85
CA ARG A 17 3.01 4.33 -15.12
C ARG A 17 1.93 5.22 -15.72
N TYR A 18 1.24 4.73 -16.74
CA TYR A 18 0.15 5.43 -17.39
C TYR A 18 -0.97 5.75 -16.39
N LYS A 19 -1.36 4.79 -15.55
CA LYS A 19 -2.35 5.01 -14.48
C LYS A 19 -1.90 6.10 -13.49
N ALA A 20 -0.65 6.07 -13.05
CA ALA A 20 -0.11 7.12 -12.16
C ALA A 20 -0.16 8.50 -12.82
N HIS A 21 0.21 8.60 -14.10
CA HIS A 21 0.16 9.85 -14.85
C HIS A 21 -1.27 10.37 -15.05
N LEU A 22 -2.24 9.48 -15.31
CA LEU A 22 -3.65 9.85 -15.36
C LEU A 22 -4.16 10.42 -14.03
N MET A 23 -3.59 9.96 -12.91
CA MET A 23 -3.88 10.47 -11.56
C MET A 23 -3.04 11.70 -11.19
N GLY A 24 -2.28 12.27 -12.14
CA GLY A 24 -1.50 13.49 -11.94
C GLY A 24 -0.23 13.33 -11.10
N THR A 25 0.27 12.10 -10.93
CA THR A 25 1.49 11.82 -10.15
C THR A 25 2.48 10.97 -10.94
N GLN A 26 3.71 10.87 -10.43
CA GLN A 26 4.71 9.94 -10.95
C GLN A 26 4.46 8.52 -10.40
N TYR A 27 4.83 7.51 -11.20
CA TYR A 27 4.84 6.14 -10.71
C TYR A 27 5.89 5.94 -9.61
N VAL A 28 5.52 5.19 -8.58
CA VAL A 28 6.26 5.12 -7.32
C VAL A 28 7.71 4.66 -7.48
N TYR A 29 7.99 3.71 -8.39
CA TYR A 29 9.34 3.19 -8.61
C TYR A 29 10.23 4.12 -9.45
N ASP A 30 9.69 5.21 -10.00
CA ASP A 30 10.49 6.21 -10.70
C ASP A 30 11.00 7.30 -9.72
N PHE A 31 10.50 7.36 -8.47
CA PHE A 31 10.94 8.36 -7.49
C PHE A 31 12.45 8.32 -7.18
N PRO A 32 13.10 7.16 -6.96
CA PRO A 32 14.55 7.14 -6.74
C PRO A 32 15.34 7.83 -7.86
N GLU A 33 14.90 7.71 -9.11
CA GLU A 33 15.53 8.41 -10.24
C GLU A 33 15.33 9.92 -10.17
N LEU A 34 14.16 10.40 -9.74
CA LEU A 34 13.92 11.83 -9.49
C LEU A 34 14.86 12.38 -8.41
N PHE A 35 15.08 11.63 -7.33
CA PHE A 35 16.07 11.99 -6.31
C PHE A 35 17.49 12.05 -6.88
N ARG A 36 17.87 11.06 -7.71
CA ARG A 36 19.17 11.03 -8.39
C ARG A 36 19.41 12.30 -9.20
N GLN A 37 18.44 12.70 -10.01
CA GLN A 37 18.49 13.93 -10.81
C GLN A 37 18.56 15.18 -9.93
N ALA A 38 17.77 15.25 -8.86
CA ALA A 38 17.80 16.37 -7.91
C ALA A 38 19.19 16.55 -7.27
N PHE A 39 19.84 15.46 -6.85
CA PHE A 39 21.20 15.53 -6.30
C PHE A 39 22.25 15.91 -7.35
N GLN A 40 22.12 15.44 -8.60
CA GLN A 40 23.00 15.89 -9.69
C GLN A 40 22.88 17.39 -9.96
N ASN A 41 21.65 17.93 -9.90
CA ASN A 41 21.41 19.36 -10.05
C ASN A 41 21.98 20.15 -8.87
N SER A 42 21.82 19.64 -7.64
CA SER A 42 22.43 20.21 -6.43
C SER A 42 23.96 20.32 -6.56
N TRP A 43 24.63 19.27 -7.05
CA TRP A 43 26.06 19.31 -7.35
C TRP A 43 26.42 20.37 -8.38
N THR A 44 25.68 20.43 -9.48
CA THR A 44 25.90 21.43 -10.54
C THR A 44 25.80 22.85 -9.99
N SER A 45 24.77 23.14 -9.20
CA SER A 45 24.59 24.44 -8.55
C SER A 45 25.66 24.75 -7.51
N ALA A 46 26.12 23.75 -6.74
CA ALA A 46 27.16 23.93 -5.74
C ALA A 46 28.53 24.22 -6.37
N ILE A 47 28.88 23.50 -7.43
CA ILE A 47 30.14 23.70 -8.17
C ILE A 47 30.18 25.08 -8.84
N ALA A 48 29.06 25.54 -9.38
CA ALA A 48 28.97 26.88 -9.97
C ALA A 48 29.29 27.99 -8.93
N LYS A 49 28.95 27.78 -7.66
CA LYS A 49 29.25 28.70 -6.56
C LYS A 49 30.66 28.50 -5.99
N VAL A 50 31.10 27.24 -5.91
CA VAL A 50 32.37 26.83 -5.29
C VAL A 50 33.06 25.82 -6.21
N PRO A 51 33.88 26.27 -7.17
CA PRO A 51 34.48 25.40 -8.19
C PRO A 51 35.33 24.26 -7.64
N SER A 52 35.96 24.42 -6.47
CA SER A 52 36.76 23.39 -5.81
C SER A 52 35.97 22.16 -5.38
N LEU A 53 34.63 22.21 -5.36
CA LEU A 53 33.79 21.04 -5.09
C LEU A 53 33.76 20.04 -6.26
N ALA A 54 34.20 20.43 -7.45
CA ALA A 54 34.18 19.57 -8.64
C ALA A 54 34.96 18.26 -8.43
N GLU A 55 36.09 18.32 -7.71
CA GLU A 55 36.92 17.15 -7.39
C GLU A 55 36.22 16.14 -6.47
N ARG A 56 35.18 16.58 -5.76
CA ARG A 56 34.42 15.75 -4.81
C ARG A 56 33.11 15.22 -5.42
N ARG A 57 32.79 15.63 -6.65
CA ARG A 57 31.54 15.23 -7.32
C ARG A 57 31.62 13.74 -7.69
N PRO A 58 30.63 12.91 -7.31
CA PRO A 58 30.55 11.56 -7.81
C PRO A 58 30.31 11.54 -9.34
N PRO A 59 30.63 10.44 -10.03
CA PRO A 59 30.29 10.28 -11.44
C PRO A 59 28.80 10.55 -11.72
N VAL A 60 28.50 11.03 -12.92
CA VAL A 60 27.12 11.26 -13.35
C VAL A 60 26.36 9.93 -13.29
N GLY A 61 25.20 9.92 -12.63
CA GLY A 61 24.42 8.71 -12.35
C GLY A 61 24.68 8.09 -10.97
N GLU A 62 25.84 8.33 -10.35
CA GLU A 62 26.26 7.66 -9.11
C GLU A 62 26.04 8.53 -7.85
N CYS A 63 25.21 9.56 -7.98
CA CYS A 63 24.88 10.45 -6.86
C CYS A 63 24.08 9.74 -5.76
N ILE A 64 23.40 8.62 -6.07
CA ILE A 64 22.69 7.81 -5.08
C ILE A 64 22.85 6.31 -5.35
N ASP A 65 22.87 5.55 -4.26
CA ASP A 65 22.62 4.11 -4.21
C ASP A 65 21.36 3.87 -3.39
N TYR A 66 20.56 2.87 -3.75
CA TYR A 66 19.37 2.51 -2.97
C TYR A 66 19.05 1.02 -3.03
N THR A 67 18.49 0.52 -1.94
CA THR A 67 17.91 -0.82 -1.80
C THR A 67 16.44 -0.70 -1.45
N GLU A 68 15.60 -1.57 -2.00
CA GLU A 68 14.18 -1.60 -1.63
C GLU A 68 14.04 -2.27 -0.26
N LEU A 69 13.17 -1.71 0.58
CA LEU A 69 12.80 -2.27 1.87
C LEU A 69 11.53 -3.09 1.68
N VAL A 70 11.53 -4.35 2.14
CA VAL A 70 10.37 -5.26 2.09
C VAL A 70 10.17 -5.95 3.43
N LEU A 71 8.94 -6.37 3.70
CA LEU A 71 8.64 -7.26 4.84
C LEU A 71 8.94 -8.70 4.45
N ASP A 72 9.62 -9.43 5.32
CA ASP A 72 9.75 -10.89 5.22
C ASP A 72 8.53 -11.61 5.86
N ASP A 73 8.54 -12.94 5.82
CA ASP A 73 7.46 -13.78 6.35
C ASP A 73 7.28 -13.67 7.88
N THR A 74 8.21 -12.99 8.57
CA THR A 74 8.20 -12.75 10.01
C THR A 74 7.93 -11.29 10.38
N ASP A 75 7.43 -10.48 9.43
CA ASP A 75 7.17 -9.04 9.59
C ASP A 75 8.44 -8.21 9.93
N ASN A 76 9.62 -8.66 9.50
CA ASN A 76 10.85 -7.89 9.62
C ASN A 76 11.20 -7.18 8.31
N LEU A 77 11.79 -5.98 8.43
CA LEU A 77 12.27 -5.24 7.27
C LEU A 77 13.62 -5.78 6.80
N VAL A 78 13.69 -6.11 5.52
CA VAL A 78 14.92 -6.55 4.84
C VAL A 78 15.18 -5.70 3.61
N GLU A 79 16.47 -5.52 3.29
CA GLU A 79 16.92 -4.84 2.08
C GLU A 79 17.01 -5.86 0.93
N ILE A 80 16.34 -5.57 -0.18
CA ILE A 80 16.34 -6.43 -1.36
C ILE A 80 16.59 -5.63 -2.64
N GLN A 81 17.17 -6.30 -3.63
CA GLN A 81 17.28 -5.80 -4.99
C GLN A 81 16.39 -6.66 -5.90
N ARG A 82 15.19 -6.14 -6.20
CA ARG A 82 14.18 -6.81 -7.03
C ARG A 82 13.69 -5.92 -8.16
N GLY A 83 12.98 -6.52 -9.11
CA GLY A 83 12.36 -5.78 -10.20
C GLY A 83 11.30 -4.80 -9.69
N PRO A 84 11.25 -3.56 -10.21
CA PRO A 84 10.24 -2.58 -9.79
C PRO A 84 8.83 -3.10 -10.08
N GLY A 85 7.83 -2.70 -9.29
CA GLY A 85 6.42 -3.06 -9.49
C GLY A 85 5.98 -4.42 -8.96
N THR A 86 6.85 -5.10 -8.22
CA THR A 86 6.62 -6.42 -7.59
C THR A 86 6.14 -6.33 -6.13
N ASN A 87 5.72 -5.14 -5.69
CA ASN A 87 5.10 -4.93 -4.38
C ASN A 87 3.78 -5.68 -4.26
N THR A 88 3.57 -6.28 -3.09
CA THR A 88 2.36 -7.04 -2.72
C THR A 88 1.36 -6.21 -1.92
N HIS A 89 1.74 -5.00 -1.53
CA HIS A 89 0.91 -4.01 -0.82
C HIS A 89 1.12 -2.60 -1.40
N GLY A 90 0.24 -1.66 -1.08
CA GLY A 90 0.19 -0.30 -1.63
C GLY A 90 1.20 0.70 -1.07
N MET A 91 2.29 0.22 -0.48
CA MET A 91 3.34 1.05 0.12
C MET A 91 4.71 0.50 -0.29
N VAL A 92 5.64 1.38 -0.64
CA VAL A 92 7.00 1.01 -1.06
C VAL A 92 8.00 1.87 -0.28
N GLY A 93 9.16 1.30 0.05
CA GLY A 93 10.21 2.00 0.77
C GLY A 93 11.59 1.70 0.22
N TRP A 94 12.50 2.66 0.39
CA TRP A 94 13.90 2.50 0.02
C TRP A 94 14.81 3.06 1.10
N LEU A 95 15.89 2.34 1.38
CA LEU A 95 17.04 2.91 2.05
C LEU A 95 17.94 3.53 0.99
N VAL A 96 18.18 4.82 1.09
CA VAL A 96 18.99 5.58 0.11
C VAL A 96 20.27 6.06 0.77
N THR A 97 21.39 5.87 0.08
CA THR A 97 22.66 6.52 0.38
C THR A 97 22.93 7.55 -0.72
N ALA A 98 22.81 8.83 -0.39
CA ALA A 98 23.03 9.93 -1.33
C ALA A 98 24.32 10.68 -1.05
N ARG A 99 25.12 10.89 -2.09
CA ARG A 99 26.33 11.71 -2.07
C ARG A 99 25.94 13.14 -2.44
N THR A 100 25.98 14.05 -1.47
CA THR A 100 25.59 15.46 -1.66
C THR A 100 26.80 16.39 -1.50
N PRO A 101 26.74 17.66 -1.96
CA PRO A 101 27.85 18.60 -1.79
C PRO A 101 28.34 18.74 -0.34
N GLU A 102 27.40 18.71 0.62
CA GLU A 102 27.67 18.83 2.05
C GLU A 102 28.19 17.51 2.65
N TYR A 103 27.79 16.38 2.08
CA TYR A 103 28.21 15.03 2.48
C TYR A 103 28.71 14.22 1.27
N PRO A 104 29.91 14.51 0.72
CA PRO A 104 30.40 13.83 -0.49
C PRO A 104 30.64 12.34 -0.29
N ARG A 105 30.92 11.92 0.95
CA ARG A 105 31.07 10.50 1.34
C ARG A 105 29.74 9.75 1.45
N GLY A 106 28.62 10.44 1.35
CA GLY A 106 27.28 9.87 1.47
C GLY A 106 26.60 10.23 2.78
N ARG A 107 25.28 10.41 2.70
CA ARG A 107 24.35 10.47 3.83
C ARG A 107 23.19 9.53 3.56
N ARG A 108 22.64 8.94 4.62
CA ARG A 108 21.54 7.98 4.52
C ARG A 108 20.22 8.62 4.87
N PHE A 109 19.16 8.17 4.22
CA PHE A 109 17.77 8.45 4.58
C PHE A 109 16.87 7.34 4.04
N ILE A 110 15.65 7.26 4.57
CA ILE A 110 14.63 6.32 4.09
C ILE A 110 13.57 7.11 3.32
N ILE A 111 13.20 6.62 2.14
CA ILE A 111 12.02 7.08 1.40
C ILE A 111 10.91 6.08 1.67
N VAL A 112 9.70 6.55 1.97
CA VAL A 112 8.48 5.75 2.02
C VAL A 112 7.44 6.42 1.11
N ALA A 113 6.74 5.67 0.29
CA ALA A 113 5.81 6.21 -0.70
C ALA A 113 4.62 5.28 -0.93
N ASN A 114 3.42 5.85 -1.06
CA ASN A 114 2.25 5.08 -1.49
C ASN A 114 2.36 4.73 -2.97
N ASP A 115 1.92 3.52 -3.32
CA ASP A 115 1.66 3.13 -4.70
C ASP A 115 0.20 3.44 -5.05
N ILE A 116 -0.06 4.61 -5.64
CA ILE A 116 -1.40 5.01 -6.08
C ILE A 116 -2.03 4.02 -7.07
N THR A 117 -1.19 3.23 -7.77
CA THR A 117 -1.67 2.26 -8.76
C THR A 117 -2.27 1.02 -8.09
N PHE A 118 -1.92 0.78 -6.82
CA PHE A 118 -2.41 -0.29 -5.97
C PHE A 118 -3.55 0.20 -5.08
N GLN A 119 -4.77 -0.25 -5.33
CA GLN A 119 -5.96 0.09 -4.54
C GLN A 119 -6.02 1.60 -4.17
N ILE A 120 -5.82 2.46 -5.19
CA ILE A 120 -5.82 3.93 -5.09
C ILE A 120 -4.89 4.51 -4.00
N GLY A 121 -3.83 3.77 -3.65
CA GLY A 121 -2.89 4.16 -2.60
C GLY A 121 -3.48 4.14 -1.19
N SER A 122 -4.59 3.41 -0.98
CA SER A 122 -5.25 3.30 0.33
C SER A 122 -4.39 2.58 1.37
N PHE A 123 -4.57 2.98 2.64
CA PHE A 123 -3.89 2.40 3.79
C PHE A 123 -4.68 1.22 4.35
N GLY A 124 -4.16 0.01 4.16
CA GLY A 124 -4.63 -1.18 4.87
C GLY A 124 -3.64 -1.63 5.95
N PRO A 125 -3.97 -2.71 6.69
CA PRO A 125 -3.16 -3.17 7.81
C PRO A 125 -1.71 -3.53 7.44
N LEU A 126 -1.46 -3.98 6.21
CA LEU A 126 -0.10 -4.29 5.73
C LEU A 126 0.68 -3.01 5.43
N GLU A 127 0.06 -2.04 4.74
CA GLU A 127 0.67 -0.75 4.46
C GLU A 127 1.01 0.01 5.74
N ASP A 128 0.12 -0.05 6.74
CA ASP A 128 0.32 0.58 8.06
C ASP A 128 1.51 -0.02 8.80
N ARG A 129 1.58 -1.36 8.85
CA ARG A 129 2.70 -2.08 9.44
C ARG A 129 4.01 -1.75 8.74
N PHE A 130 4.03 -1.79 7.41
CA PHE A 130 5.21 -1.48 6.62
C PHE A 130 5.71 -0.06 6.89
N PHE A 131 4.80 0.92 6.91
CA PHE A 131 5.11 2.31 7.19
C PHE A 131 5.70 2.49 8.59
N ASN A 132 5.09 1.85 9.60
CA ASN A 132 5.58 1.90 10.96
C ASN A 132 6.99 1.30 11.08
N LYS A 133 7.23 0.12 10.50
CA LYS A 133 8.54 -0.54 10.49
C LYS A 133 9.62 0.33 9.83
N CYS A 134 9.29 1.00 8.72
CA CYS A 134 10.23 1.93 8.07
C CYS A 134 10.57 3.12 8.98
N THR A 135 9.57 3.59 9.74
CA THR A 135 9.73 4.69 10.69
C THR A 135 10.58 4.28 11.89
N GLU A 136 10.35 3.09 12.45
CA GLU A 136 11.17 2.51 13.52
C GLU A 136 12.62 2.35 13.07
N LEU A 137 12.86 1.85 11.84
CA LEU A 137 14.20 1.72 11.28
C LEU A 137 14.89 3.07 11.14
N ALA A 138 14.19 4.09 10.60
CA ALA A 138 14.73 5.43 10.47
C ALA A 138 15.14 6.02 11.83
N ARG A 139 14.28 5.87 12.85
CA ARG A 139 14.55 6.31 14.23
C ARG A 139 15.74 5.56 14.84
N LYS A 140 15.78 4.23 14.71
CA LYS A 140 16.88 3.41 15.22
C LYS A 140 18.23 3.80 14.62
N LEU A 141 18.25 4.13 13.33
CA LEU A 141 19.47 4.57 12.63
C LEU A 141 19.79 6.06 12.84
N GLY A 142 18.86 6.85 13.40
CA GLY A 142 19.01 8.30 13.54
C GLY A 142 19.06 9.03 12.19
N ILE A 143 18.40 8.50 11.16
CA ILE A 143 18.42 9.06 9.79
C ILE A 143 17.05 9.65 9.40
N PRO A 144 17.02 10.63 8.48
CA PRO A 144 15.76 11.20 8.00
C PRO A 144 14.87 10.14 7.34
N ARG A 145 13.55 10.31 7.50
CA ARG A 145 12.54 9.57 6.72
C ARG A 145 11.70 10.55 5.91
N ILE A 146 11.77 10.42 4.60
CA ILE A 146 11.00 11.21 3.63
C ILE A 146 9.76 10.41 3.27
N TYR A 147 8.58 11.02 3.38
CA TYR A 147 7.32 10.40 2.98
C TYR A 147 6.75 11.10 1.75
N LEU A 148 6.46 10.34 0.69
CA LEU A 148 5.84 10.80 -0.54
C LEU A 148 4.37 10.39 -0.54
N SER A 149 3.49 11.35 -0.28
CA SER A 149 2.06 11.10 -0.09
C SER A 149 1.30 11.17 -1.42
N ALA A 150 0.79 10.02 -1.86
CA ALA A 150 -0.19 9.90 -2.95
C ALA A 150 -1.19 8.79 -2.58
N ASN A 151 -2.20 9.15 -1.78
CA ASN A 151 -3.11 8.18 -1.16
C ASN A 151 -4.56 8.71 -1.10
N SER A 152 -5.48 7.81 -0.76
CA SER A 152 -6.90 8.09 -0.54
C SER A 152 -7.33 7.92 0.93
N GLY A 153 -6.37 7.93 1.87
CA GLY A 153 -6.63 7.64 3.29
C GLY A 153 -6.79 6.14 3.61
N ALA A 154 -7.44 5.85 4.75
CA ALA A 154 -7.70 4.49 5.21
C ALA A 154 -8.51 3.71 4.16
N ARG A 155 -8.17 2.44 3.97
CA ARG A 155 -8.91 1.55 3.10
C ARG A 155 -10.30 1.33 3.68
N ILE A 156 -11.30 1.63 2.86
CA ILE A 156 -12.71 1.39 3.13
C ILE A 156 -13.16 0.33 2.13
N GLY A 157 -13.72 -0.76 2.63
CA GLY A 157 -14.26 -1.83 1.80
C GLY A 157 -15.56 -2.37 2.38
N MET A 158 -16.37 -2.99 1.54
CA MET A 158 -17.50 -3.80 1.98
C MET A 158 -17.11 -5.27 1.81
N ALA A 159 -17.63 -6.14 2.68
CA ALA A 159 -17.57 -7.57 2.44
C ALA A 159 -18.43 -7.88 1.21
N ASP A 160 -17.78 -8.17 0.08
CA ASP A 160 -18.47 -8.49 -1.16
C ASP A 160 -19.02 -9.92 -1.15
N GLU A 161 -18.47 -10.78 -0.29
CA GLU A 161 -18.80 -12.20 -0.22
C GLU A 161 -20.29 -12.46 0.04
N PRO A 162 -20.96 -11.82 1.01
CA PRO A 162 -22.39 -12.05 1.25
C PRO A 162 -23.31 -11.40 0.21
N ILE A 163 -22.84 -10.44 -0.61
CA ILE A 163 -23.70 -9.65 -1.51
C ILE A 163 -24.57 -10.50 -2.44
N PRO A 164 -24.05 -11.51 -3.16
CA PRO A 164 -24.86 -12.32 -4.06
C PRO A 164 -25.74 -13.37 -3.35
N TYR A 165 -25.59 -13.55 -2.03
CA TYR A 165 -26.21 -14.65 -1.30
C TYR A 165 -27.23 -14.22 -0.25
N PHE A 166 -27.21 -12.96 0.20
CA PHE A 166 -28.21 -12.51 1.15
C PHE A 166 -29.58 -12.35 0.50
N SER A 167 -30.61 -12.71 1.24
CA SER A 167 -32.01 -12.46 0.93
C SER A 167 -32.54 -11.30 1.77
N VAL A 168 -33.56 -10.63 1.25
CA VAL A 168 -34.20 -9.49 1.90
C VAL A 168 -35.59 -9.91 2.38
N ALA A 169 -35.86 -9.76 3.67
CA ALA A 169 -37.20 -9.95 4.21
C ALA A 169 -38.01 -8.66 4.00
N TRP A 170 -38.72 -8.56 2.87
CA TRP A 170 -39.51 -7.38 2.53
C TRP A 170 -40.71 -7.18 3.48
N ASN A 171 -41.14 -5.93 3.67
CA ASN A 171 -42.41 -5.65 4.35
C ASN A 171 -43.60 -6.16 3.52
N ASN A 172 -43.50 -5.98 2.20
CA ASN A 172 -44.39 -6.57 1.20
C ASN A 172 -43.55 -6.97 -0.04
N PRO A 173 -43.45 -8.28 -0.36
CA PRO A 173 -42.70 -8.75 -1.53
C PRO A 173 -43.17 -8.16 -2.87
N GLU A 174 -44.45 -7.80 -2.98
CA GLU A 174 -45.02 -7.19 -4.20
C GLU A 174 -44.73 -5.68 -4.30
N LYS A 175 -44.28 -5.04 -3.21
CA LYS A 175 -44.00 -3.60 -3.11
C LYS A 175 -42.69 -3.33 -2.37
N PRO A 176 -41.52 -3.59 -2.98
CA PRO A 176 -40.22 -3.40 -2.34
C PRO A 176 -39.97 -1.97 -1.83
N GLU A 177 -40.61 -0.96 -2.41
CA GLU A 177 -40.56 0.44 -1.98
C GLU A 177 -41.17 0.67 -0.58
N ALA A 178 -41.98 -0.26 -0.09
CA ALA A 178 -42.48 -0.25 1.28
C ALA A 178 -41.40 -0.59 2.32
N GLY A 179 -40.17 -0.89 1.88
CA GLY A 179 -39.03 -1.21 2.72
C GLY A 179 -38.94 -2.68 3.11
N PHE A 180 -37.96 -2.97 3.97
CA PHE A 180 -37.63 -4.32 4.42
C PHE A 180 -37.45 -4.38 5.94
N LYS A 181 -37.58 -5.59 6.49
CA LYS A 181 -37.46 -5.90 7.92
C LYS A 181 -36.00 -6.20 8.30
N TYR A 182 -35.35 -7.09 7.54
CA TYR A 182 -33.97 -7.53 7.79
C TYR A 182 -33.35 -8.23 6.57
N LEU A 183 -32.04 -8.47 6.62
CA LEU A 183 -31.31 -9.33 5.69
C LEU A 183 -31.08 -10.70 6.32
N TYR A 184 -31.14 -11.77 5.54
CA TYR A 184 -30.95 -13.13 6.03
C TYR A 184 -30.27 -14.03 5.00
N LEU A 185 -29.73 -15.15 5.46
CA LEU A 185 -29.29 -16.28 4.63
C LEU A 185 -30.31 -17.41 4.76
N THR A 186 -30.52 -18.17 3.69
CA THR A 186 -31.26 -19.44 3.79
C THR A 186 -30.39 -20.49 4.50
N PRO A 187 -30.96 -21.58 5.05
CA PRO A 187 -30.19 -22.64 5.69
C PRO A 187 -29.10 -23.22 4.78
N GLU A 188 -29.39 -23.37 3.47
CA GLU A 188 -28.45 -23.90 2.49
C GLU A 188 -27.25 -22.96 2.28
N VAL A 189 -27.53 -21.66 2.17
CA VAL A 189 -26.48 -20.64 2.03
C VAL A 189 -25.65 -20.55 3.30
N LYS A 190 -26.29 -20.56 4.48
CA LYS A 190 -25.58 -20.54 5.76
C LYS A 190 -24.62 -21.72 5.88
N GLN A 191 -25.02 -22.91 5.45
CA GLN A 191 -24.17 -24.09 5.46
C GLN A 191 -22.94 -23.94 4.53
N GLN A 192 -23.07 -23.24 3.40
CA GLN A 192 -21.94 -22.93 2.52
C GLN A 192 -20.93 -21.99 3.18
N PHE A 193 -21.42 -20.96 3.88
CA PHE A 193 -20.56 -20.05 4.65
C PHE A 193 -19.87 -20.77 5.81
N ASP A 194 -20.56 -21.67 6.52
CA ASP A 194 -19.93 -22.44 7.60
C ASP A 194 -18.86 -23.41 7.11
N ALA A 195 -19.03 -23.96 5.91
CA ALA A 195 -18.06 -24.85 5.29
C ALA A 195 -16.74 -24.11 4.96
N SER A 196 -16.77 -22.80 4.74
CA SER A 196 -15.57 -22.00 4.43
C SER A 196 -14.64 -21.83 5.65
N ARG A 197 -15.13 -22.12 6.87
CA ARG A 197 -14.45 -21.90 8.18
C ARG A 197 -13.94 -20.48 8.42
N LYS A 198 -14.38 -19.53 7.61
CA LYS A 198 -14.13 -18.11 7.81
C LYS A 198 -15.42 -17.56 8.43
N ASN A 199 -15.31 -16.95 9.61
CA ASN A 199 -16.44 -16.32 10.30
C ASN A 199 -16.84 -15.02 9.56
N GLU A 200 -17.30 -15.14 8.31
CA GLU A 200 -17.54 -14.01 7.40
C GLU A 200 -18.82 -13.25 7.77
N VAL A 201 -19.79 -13.96 8.36
CA VAL A 201 -21.09 -13.42 8.75
C VAL A 201 -21.53 -14.07 10.06
N ILE A 202 -22.02 -13.26 11.01
CA ILE A 202 -22.71 -13.74 12.21
C ILE A 202 -24.20 -13.67 11.94
N THR A 203 -24.89 -14.78 12.19
CA THR A 203 -26.34 -14.88 12.01
C THR A 203 -27.04 -15.39 13.26
N GLU A 204 -28.32 -15.04 13.37
CA GLU A 204 -29.26 -15.54 14.36
C GLU A 204 -30.30 -16.40 13.64
N GLN A 205 -30.49 -17.65 14.07
CA GLN A 205 -31.51 -18.53 13.51
C GLN A 205 -32.89 -18.08 14.01
N ILE A 206 -33.79 -17.82 13.07
CA ILE A 206 -35.17 -17.40 13.34
C ILE A 206 -36.13 -18.19 12.46
N PHE A 207 -37.39 -18.27 12.89
CA PHE A 207 -38.48 -18.80 12.07
C PHE A 207 -39.42 -17.65 11.74
N ASP A 208 -39.60 -17.35 10.46
CA ASP A 208 -40.46 -16.26 9.99
C ASP A 208 -41.14 -16.64 8.68
N GLU A 209 -42.39 -16.22 8.50
CA GLU A 209 -43.20 -16.50 7.29
C GLU A 209 -43.26 -17.99 6.87
N GLY A 210 -43.12 -18.90 7.84
CA GLY A 210 -43.20 -20.34 7.60
C GLY A 210 -41.90 -21.00 7.14
N GLU A 211 -40.79 -20.25 7.10
CA GLU A 211 -39.47 -20.78 6.76
C GLU A 211 -38.42 -20.47 7.84
N GLU A 212 -37.41 -21.34 7.89
CA GLU A 212 -36.23 -21.13 8.71
C GLU A 212 -35.30 -20.14 8.00
N ARG A 213 -34.90 -19.07 8.71
CA ARG A 213 -34.03 -18.02 8.19
C ARG A 213 -32.87 -17.78 9.14
N HIS A 214 -31.69 -17.49 8.60
CA HIS A 214 -30.54 -17.04 9.37
C HIS A 214 -30.37 -15.54 9.22
N LYS A 215 -31.00 -14.76 10.10
CA LYS A 215 -30.95 -13.29 10.10
C LYS A 215 -29.52 -12.82 10.31
N ILE A 216 -29.03 -11.95 9.42
CA ILE A 216 -27.68 -11.39 9.51
C ILE A 216 -27.66 -10.33 10.61
N THR A 217 -26.83 -10.55 11.64
CA THR A 217 -26.64 -9.61 12.74
C THR A 217 -25.33 -8.83 12.61
N THR A 218 -24.31 -9.42 12.00
CA THR A 218 -23.02 -8.77 11.77
C THR A 218 -22.36 -9.33 10.53
N VAL A 219 -21.80 -8.44 9.70
CA VAL A 219 -20.96 -8.80 8.55
C VAL A 219 -19.51 -8.50 8.92
N ILE A 220 -18.67 -9.52 8.87
CA ILE A 220 -17.23 -9.42 9.20
C ILE A 220 -16.43 -9.35 7.89
N GLY A 221 -16.79 -10.16 6.90
CA GLY A 221 -16.08 -10.27 5.63
C GLY A 221 -14.90 -11.24 5.66
N ALA A 222 -14.54 -11.77 4.50
CA ALA A 222 -13.46 -12.75 4.37
C ALA A 222 -12.08 -12.10 4.21
N LYS A 223 -12.06 -10.83 3.78
CA LYS A 223 -10.86 -10.05 3.48
C LYS A 223 -10.52 -9.15 4.67
N ASP A 224 -9.24 -9.09 4.99
CA ASP A 224 -8.70 -8.15 5.98
C ASP A 224 -8.57 -6.74 5.35
N GLY A 225 -8.83 -5.69 6.12
CA GLY A 225 -8.72 -4.30 5.67
C GLY A 225 -9.99 -3.72 5.03
N LEU A 226 -11.17 -4.13 5.50
CA LEU A 226 -12.47 -3.61 5.09
C LEU A 226 -12.96 -2.47 6.00
N GLY A 227 -12.52 -2.41 7.27
CA GLY A 227 -13.08 -1.46 8.23
C GLY A 227 -12.16 -1.03 9.39
N VAL A 228 -12.57 -1.35 10.61
CA VAL A 228 -12.00 -0.80 11.87
C VAL A 228 -10.52 -1.14 12.07
N GLU A 229 -10.06 -2.24 11.49
CA GLU A 229 -8.67 -2.65 11.43
C GLU A 229 -7.77 -1.61 10.72
N CYS A 230 -8.28 -0.96 9.66
CA CYS A 230 -7.59 0.14 8.98
C CYS A 230 -7.55 1.41 9.84
N LEU A 231 -8.59 1.64 10.66
CA LEU A 231 -8.62 2.77 11.60
C LEU A 231 -7.61 2.58 12.74
N LYS A 232 -7.50 1.35 13.25
CA LYS A 232 -6.48 0.99 14.24
C LYS A 232 -5.07 1.21 13.69
N GLY A 233 -4.80 0.78 12.47
CA GLY A 233 -3.50 0.98 11.82
C GLY A 233 -3.20 2.45 11.50
N SER A 234 -4.21 3.23 11.11
CA SER A 234 -4.10 4.69 10.98
C SER A 234 -3.68 5.35 12.31
N GLY A 235 -4.25 4.91 13.44
CA GLY A 235 -3.86 5.36 14.78
C GLY A 235 -2.43 4.97 15.16
N LEU A 236 -1.99 3.77 14.79
CA LEU A 236 -0.61 3.32 14.98
C LEU A 236 0.38 4.23 14.24
N ILE A 237 0.12 4.53 12.96
CA ILE A 237 0.97 5.43 12.19
C ILE A 237 0.96 6.84 12.79
N ALA A 238 -0.21 7.37 13.15
CA ALA A 238 -0.32 8.69 13.76
C ALA A 238 0.53 8.79 15.04
N GLY A 239 0.51 7.76 15.88
CA GLY A 239 1.38 7.66 17.06
C GLY A 239 2.86 7.52 16.71
N ALA A 240 3.22 6.78 15.66
CA ALA A 240 4.61 6.63 15.23
C ALA A 240 5.20 7.90 14.59
N MET A 241 4.33 8.75 14.03
CA MET A 241 4.65 10.08 13.49
C MET A 241 4.74 11.14 14.58
N GLY A 242 4.01 10.95 15.69
CA GLY A 242 4.04 11.82 16.86
C GLY A 242 5.25 11.49 17.74
N PHE A 243 6.04 12.53 18.01
CA PHE A 243 7.27 12.54 18.82
C PHE A 243 8.55 12.07 18.11
#